data_AF-A0A8H3N2T2-F1
#
_entry.id   AF-A0A8H3N2T2-F1
#
_cell.length_a   1.000
_cell.length_b   1.000
_cell.length_c   1.000
_cell.angle_alpha   90.00
_cell.angle_beta   90.00
_cell.angle_gamma   90.00
#
_symmetry.space_group_name_H-M   'P 1'
#
loop_
_entity.id
_entity.type
_entity.pdbx_description
1 polymer ?
#
loop_
_entity_poly.entity_id
_entity_poly.type
_entity_poly.pdbx_seq_one_letter_code
_entity_poly.pdbx_strand_id
1 'polypeptide(L)'
;MRFSSISVGIASVLGHLATASPANELAERSSAAANSYLVKEGLFSYESILKALGNTGSNAPGTAAGLLIASPNTENPDYFFTWTRDAALTFKGLVDIFVEGNKFLGVNFDTLEKHIQDYISSQAVLQNVSNPSGRLSDGSGLGEPKFEVNFNPYSGGWGRPQRDGPALRAIAMLTYMRHLIQQGKKSVASNLIWPVVANDLAYVAQYWNHTGFDLWEEVDGSSFFTTAVQHRAMVEGSAVAQALGKPHAAYDSVAPQILCFLQSYWNGSAIVSNINVNKGRSGIDLNSVLTSIHSFDPAAGCDDSTFQPCSSKALANHKVYVDAFRSIYRINAGRGPGKAANVGRYPEDVYQGGNPWYLATLAAAEQLYDALYQWQKQGYLTVTQTSLTFFRDFSSTVKPGTYKSNDPTYKSLTEYIRTYADNFVFLVEQYTPSNGSLAEQYDRNTGAPLSANDLTWSFAAFLSALQRRLSIMPGSWGSSSANTVPTACSTTTVTGTYSAVAPPFPTSTAHCVTAVTVPVTFWLTESTYWGENVYMTGNVSALGNWNTSAGYSLNAGLYTSNENLWFATVKGLAPGVIIEYKFYKTEPDNSVTWEGGSNRVYTVPAGCPVAPQVHAVWQS
;
A
#
# COMPACT_ATOMS: atom_id res chain seq x y z
N MET A 1 -84.76 16.88 -40.88
CA MET A 1 -84.52 15.81 -39.90
C MET A 1 -83.01 15.63 -39.75
N ARG A 2 -82.53 15.60 -38.49
CA ARG A 2 -81.16 15.24 -38.03
C ARG A 2 -80.08 16.31 -38.28
N PHE A 3 -79.61 17.03 -37.24
CA PHE A 3 -78.66 16.65 -36.15
C PHE A 3 -77.28 16.25 -36.74
N SER A 4 -76.10 16.76 -36.32
CA SER A 4 -75.78 17.74 -35.28
C SER A 4 -74.29 18.15 -35.33
N SER A 5 -74.05 19.40 -34.92
CA SER A 5 -72.92 19.98 -34.17
C SER A 5 -71.44 19.73 -34.54
N ILE A 6 -70.81 20.84 -34.93
CA ILE A 6 -69.41 21.22 -34.75
C ILE A 6 -69.10 21.38 -33.25
N SER A 7 -67.93 20.96 -32.78
CA SER A 7 -67.41 21.34 -31.45
C SER A 7 -65.90 21.55 -31.46
N VAL A 8 -65.51 22.69 -30.91
CA VAL A 8 -64.15 23.12 -30.55
C VAL A 8 -63.69 22.36 -29.30
N GLY A 9 -62.40 22.02 -29.19
CA GLY A 9 -61.81 21.40 -28.00
C GLY A 9 -60.33 21.79 -27.81
N ILE A 10 -60.03 22.30 -26.62
CA ILE A 10 -58.78 22.89 -26.14
C ILE A 10 -57.81 21.81 -25.61
N ALA A 11 -56.51 22.14 -25.66
CA ALA A 11 -55.30 21.54 -25.10
C ALA A 11 -55.40 20.50 -23.95
N SER A 12 -54.53 19.48 -24.02
CA SER A 12 -53.68 19.09 -22.88
C SER A 12 -52.35 18.50 -23.36
N VAL A 13 -51.26 19.12 -22.92
CA VAL A 13 -49.89 18.60 -23.01
C VAL A 13 -49.67 17.75 -21.75
N LEU A 14 -49.44 16.45 -21.93
CA LEU A 14 -49.02 15.54 -20.86
C LEU A 14 -47.76 14.80 -21.32
N GLY A 15 -46.65 15.52 -21.35
CA GLY A 15 -45.32 14.92 -21.31
C GLY A 15 -45.08 14.41 -19.89
N HIS A 16 -45.14 13.10 -19.70
CA HIS A 16 -44.80 12.47 -18.44
C HIS A 16 -43.30 12.64 -18.16
N LEU A 17 -43.03 13.33 -17.05
CA LEU A 17 -41.75 13.33 -16.35
C LEU A 17 -41.43 11.90 -15.88
N ALA A 18 -40.65 11.16 -16.67
CA ALA A 18 -39.88 10.04 -16.15
C ALA A 18 -38.57 10.61 -15.59
N THR A 19 -38.51 10.77 -14.28
CA THR A 19 -37.25 11.03 -13.58
C THR A 19 -36.35 9.82 -13.78
N ALA A 20 -35.32 9.95 -14.61
CA ALA A 20 -34.25 8.97 -14.71
C ALA A 20 -33.61 8.81 -13.33
N SER A 21 -33.58 7.58 -12.83
CA SER A 21 -32.85 7.25 -11.61
C SER A 21 -31.34 7.32 -11.90
N PRO A 22 -30.48 7.79 -10.98
CA PRO A 22 -29.03 7.95 -11.22
C PRO A 22 -28.31 6.66 -11.68
N ALA A 23 -28.90 5.49 -11.41
CA ALA A 23 -28.37 4.21 -11.85
C ALA A 23 -28.47 4.00 -13.38
N ASN A 24 -29.48 4.58 -14.05
CA ASN A 24 -29.66 4.41 -15.50
C ASN A 24 -28.81 5.40 -16.33
N GLU A 25 -28.45 6.56 -15.78
CA GLU A 25 -27.50 7.49 -16.43
C GLU A 25 -26.06 6.94 -16.47
N LEU A 26 -25.67 6.07 -15.53
CA LEU A 26 -24.38 5.38 -15.55
C LEU A 26 -24.29 4.28 -16.63
N ALA A 27 -25.42 3.69 -17.03
CA ALA A 27 -25.46 2.60 -18.01
C ALA A 27 -25.59 3.10 -19.47
N GLU A 28 -26.34 4.17 -19.73
CA GLU A 28 -26.49 4.73 -21.09
C GLU A 28 -25.25 5.50 -21.58
N ARG A 29 -24.35 5.89 -20.68
CA ARG A 29 -23.03 6.40 -21.07
C ARG A 29 -22.03 5.33 -21.49
N SER A 30 -22.35 4.02 -21.43
CA SER A 30 -21.37 2.93 -21.60
C SER A 30 -20.64 2.89 -22.96
N SER A 31 -21.21 3.38 -24.07
CA SER A 31 -20.50 3.45 -25.36
C SER A 31 -19.60 4.70 -25.50
N ALA A 32 -19.93 5.80 -24.81
CA ALA A 32 -19.09 7.01 -24.74
C ALA A 32 -18.07 6.95 -23.58
N ALA A 33 -18.39 6.24 -22.49
CA ALA A 33 -17.56 6.04 -21.31
C ALA A 33 -16.43 5.04 -21.56
N ALA A 34 -16.65 4.02 -22.41
CA ALA A 34 -15.58 3.14 -22.88
C ALA A 34 -14.45 3.89 -23.63
N ASN A 35 -14.73 5.09 -24.15
CA ASN A 35 -13.75 5.97 -24.80
C ASN A 35 -13.20 7.08 -23.90
N SER A 36 -13.67 7.19 -22.65
CA SER A 36 -13.18 8.18 -21.70
C SER A 36 -11.75 7.87 -21.25
N TYR A 37 -10.95 8.90 -21.02
CA TYR A 37 -9.59 8.80 -20.50
C TYR A 37 -9.52 7.86 -19.29
N LEU A 38 -10.46 8.01 -18.34
CA LEU A 38 -10.50 7.23 -17.10
C LEU A 38 -10.57 5.71 -17.32
N VAL A 39 -11.36 5.23 -18.27
CA VAL A 39 -11.47 3.79 -18.54
C VAL A 39 -10.22 3.27 -19.23
N LYS A 40 -9.63 4.05 -20.15
CA LYS A 40 -8.38 3.70 -20.83
C LYS A 40 -7.21 3.62 -19.86
N GLU A 41 -7.07 4.65 -19.02
CA GLU A 41 -6.04 4.71 -18.00
C GLU A 41 -6.25 3.65 -16.91
N GLY A 42 -7.50 3.34 -16.57
CA GLY A 42 -7.84 2.24 -15.66
C GLY A 42 -7.41 0.87 -16.23
N LEU A 43 -7.69 0.59 -17.50
CA LEU A 43 -7.24 -0.64 -18.14
C LEU A 43 -5.70 -0.70 -18.21
N PHE A 44 -5.06 0.40 -18.61
CA PHE A 44 -3.61 0.51 -18.66
C PHE A 44 -2.96 0.29 -17.28
N SER A 45 -3.55 0.85 -16.22
CA SER A 45 -3.10 0.67 -14.84
C SER A 45 -3.18 -0.79 -14.41
N TYR A 46 -4.30 -1.47 -14.70
CA TYR A 46 -4.46 -2.89 -14.41
C TYR A 46 -3.42 -3.75 -15.16
N GLU A 47 -3.24 -3.51 -16.46
CA GLU A 47 -2.23 -4.22 -17.26
C GLU A 47 -0.80 -3.95 -16.76
N SER A 48 -0.51 -2.73 -16.33
CA SER A 48 0.82 -2.36 -15.82
C SER A 48 1.13 -3.02 -14.48
N ILE A 49 0.14 -3.19 -13.60
CA ILE A 49 0.28 -4.02 -12.39
C ILE A 49 0.62 -5.47 -12.77
N LEU A 50 -0.06 -6.05 -13.77
CA LEU A 50 0.24 -7.42 -14.20
C LEU A 50 1.64 -7.55 -14.82
N LYS A 51 2.14 -6.51 -15.51
CA LYS A 51 3.52 -6.46 -16.02
C LYS A 51 4.56 -6.41 -14.90
N ALA A 52 4.23 -5.88 -13.73
CA ALA A 52 5.09 -5.81 -12.55
C ALA A 52 5.07 -7.10 -11.69
N LEU A 53 4.19 -8.05 -12.00
CA LEU A 53 4.08 -9.29 -11.25
C LEU A 53 5.11 -10.32 -11.71
N GLY A 54 5.80 -10.96 -10.76
CA GLY A 54 6.73 -12.05 -11.04
C GLY A 54 6.08 -13.24 -11.75
N ASN A 55 6.92 -14.10 -12.31
CA ASN A 55 6.56 -15.14 -13.28
C ASN A 55 6.13 -14.58 -14.64
N THR A 56 4.95 -13.97 -14.77
CA THR A 56 4.38 -13.63 -16.09
C THR A 56 4.62 -12.20 -16.56
N GLY A 57 4.98 -11.29 -15.65
CA GLY A 57 5.09 -9.87 -15.94
C GLY A 57 6.36 -9.49 -16.71
N SER A 58 6.19 -8.82 -17.85
CA SER A 58 7.30 -8.41 -18.72
C SER A 58 8.26 -7.40 -18.07
N ASN A 59 7.80 -6.65 -17.07
CA ASN A 59 8.59 -5.64 -16.37
C ASN A 59 9.28 -6.23 -15.12
N ALA A 60 9.11 -7.53 -14.84
CA ALA A 60 9.62 -8.21 -13.65
C ALA A 60 10.52 -9.42 -14.00
N PRO A 61 11.57 -9.27 -14.83
CA PRO A 61 12.46 -10.36 -15.20
C PRO A 61 13.19 -10.94 -13.98
N GLY A 62 13.18 -12.26 -13.83
CA GLY A 62 13.81 -12.96 -12.71
C GLY A 62 13.03 -12.89 -11.40
N THR A 63 11.87 -12.23 -11.39
CA THR A 63 11.04 -12.10 -10.19
C THR A 63 10.22 -13.37 -9.97
N ALA A 64 10.27 -13.92 -8.76
CA ALA A 64 9.58 -15.14 -8.41
C ALA A 64 8.04 -14.98 -8.44
N ALA A 65 7.33 -16.09 -8.68
CA ALA A 65 5.87 -16.09 -8.77
C ALA A 65 5.22 -15.48 -7.51
N GLY A 66 4.25 -14.59 -7.72
CA GLY A 66 3.51 -13.93 -6.65
C GLY A 66 4.26 -12.82 -5.93
N LEU A 67 5.52 -12.53 -6.27
CA LEU A 67 6.19 -11.30 -5.84
C LEU A 67 5.85 -10.17 -6.80
N LEU A 68 5.64 -8.98 -6.26
CA LEU A 68 5.28 -7.77 -7.01
C LEU A 68 6.40 -6.76 -6.84
N ILE A 69 7.00 -6.30 -7.94
CA ILE A 69 8.02 -5.24 -7.88
C ILE A 69 7.36 -3.88 -7.63
N ALA A 70 8.04 -2.98 -6.91
CA ALA A 70 7.56 -1.61 -6.75
C ALA A 70 7.61 -0.82 -8.06
N SER A 71 8.70 -0.98 -8.82
CA SER A 71 8.89 -0.40 -10.16
C SER A 71 9.95 -1.19 -10.95
N PRO A 72 9.91 -1.19 -12.29
CA PRO A 72 10.98 -1.73 -13.13
C PRO A 72 12.32 -0.98 -13.05
N ASN A 73 12.37 0.20 -12.42
CA ASN A 73 13.62 0.96 -12.30
C ASN A 73 14.66 0.21 -11.47
N THR A 74 15.83 -0.01 -12.05
CA THR A 74 16.98 -0.65 -11.41
C THR A 74 18.07 0.35 -10.98
N GLU A 75 17.94 1.63 -11.36
CA GLU A 75 18.91 2.68 -11.07
C GLU A 75 18.22 4.05 -10.95
N ASN A 76 18.69 4.86 -9.98
CA ASN A 76 18.33 6.27 -9.76
C ASN A 76 16.84 6.64 -9.96
N PRO A 77 15.93 6.11 -9.12
CA PRO A 77 16.19 5.22 -7.98
C PRO A 77 16.13 3.72 -8.32
N ASP A 78 16.82 2.86 -7.56
CA ASP A 78 16.67 1.39 -7.67
C ASP A 78 15.47 0.91 -6.85
N TYR A 79 14.37 0.61 -7.53
CA TYR A 79 13.09 0.14 -6.96
C TYR A 79 12.77 -1.30 -7.40
N PHE A 80 13.73 -2.01 -7.98
CA PHE A 80 13.57 -3.40 -8.42
C PHE A 80 13.68 -4.37 -7.23
N PHE A 81 12.71 -4.26 -6.33
CA PHE A 81 12.51 -5.07 -5.14
C PHE A 81 11.01 -5.25 -4.90
N THR A 82 10.66 -6.18 -4.01
CA THR A 82 9.29 -6.31 -3.52
C THR A 82 9.18 -5.70 -2.11
N TRP A 83 8.29 -4.73 -1.95
CA TRP A 83 7.93 -4.19 -0.63
C TRP A 83 6.67 -4.88 -0.12
N THR A 84 6.68 -5.26 1.16
CA THR A 84 5.52 -5.91 1.80
C THR A 84 4.28 -5.01 1.71
N ARG A 85 4.44 -3.70 1.94
CA ARG A 85 3.35 -2.72 1.87
C ARG A 85 2.77 -2.59 0.47
N ASP A 86 3.61 -2.29 -0.53
CA ASP A 86 3.19 -2.07 -1.92
C ASP A 86 2.52 -3.31 -2.50
N ALA A 87 3.10 -4.49 -2.26
CA ALA A 87 2.50 -5.76 -2.65
C ALA A 87 1.13 -5.96 -1.98
N ALA A 88 1.02 -5.75 -0.66
CA ALA A 88 -0.23 -5.93 0.06
C ALA A 88 -1.33 -4.93 -0.35
N LEU A 89 -0.99 -3.66 -0.55
CA LEU A 89 -1.93 -2.63 -0.98
C LEU A 89 -2.46 -2.90 -2.39
N THR A 90 -1.57 -3.24 -3.33
CA THR A 90 -1.97 -3.56 -4.69
C THR A 90 -2.79 -4.85 -4.73
N PHE A 91 -2.37 -5.90 -4.02
CA PHE A 91 -3.16 -7.13 -3.94
C PHE A 91 -4.49 -6.95 -3.22
N LYS A 92 -4.60 -6.03 -2.26
CA LYS A 92 -5.90 -5.69 -1.66
C LYS A 92 -6.86 -5.14 -2.72
N GLY A 93 -6.41 -4.22 -3.57
CA GLY A 93 -7.23 -3.71 -4.69
C GLY A 93 -7.60 -4.79 -5.71
N LEU A 94 -6.66 -5.67 -6.06
CA LEU A 94 -6.91 -6.81 -6.95
C LEU A 94 -7.90 -7.82 -6.35
N VAL A 95 -7.79 -8.11 -5.04
CA VAL A 95 -8.75 -8.95 -4.32
C VAL A 95 -10.12 -8.29 -4.31
N ASP A 96 -10.24 -6.98 -4.11
CA ASP A 96 -11.52 -6.26 -4.18
C ASP A 96 -12.18 -6.41 -5.56
N ILE A 97 -11.41 -6.19 -6.64
CA ILE A 97 -11.86 -6.43 -8.03
C ILE A 97 -12.39 -7.85 -8.20
N PHE A 98 -11.66 -8.85 -7.68
CA PHE A 98 -12.05 -10.26 -7.75
C PHE A 98 -13.35 -10.55 -6.99
N VAL A 99 -13.45 -10.14 -5.72
CA VAL A 99 -14.59 -10.51 -4.85
C VAL A 99 -15.87 -9.79 -5.24
N GLU A 100 -15.78 -8.57 -5.77
CA GLU A 100 -16.93 -7.81 -6.28
C GLU A 100 -17.43 -8.38 -7.62
N GLY A 101 -16.58 -9.10 -8.36
CA GLY A 101 -16.91 -9.69 -9.65
C GLY A 101 -17.22 -8.66 -10.75
N ASN A 102 -16.76 -7.43 -10.59
CA ASN A 102 -17.08 -6.35 -11.52
C ASN A 102 -16.26 -6.46 -12.82
N LYS A 103 -16.95 -6.55 -13.95
CA LYS A 103 -16.35 -6.72 -15.29
C LYS A 103 -15.98 -5.39 -15.98
N PHE A 104 -15.99 -4.25 -15.29
CA PHE A 104 -15.83 -2.94 -15.92
C PHE A 104 -14.50 -2.77 -16.69
N LEU A 105 -13.44 -3.53 -16.36
CA LEU A 105 -12.15 -3.55 -17.08
C LEU A 105 -11.92 -4.82 -17.92
N GLY A 106 -12.93 -5.67 -18.13
CA GLY A 106 -12.76 -6.91 -18.89
C GLY A 106 -11.81 -7.94 -18.25
N VAL A 107 -11.72 -7.92 -16.91
CA VAL A 107 -10.82 -8.77 -16.12
C VAL A 107 -11.12 -10.26 -16.31
N ASN A 108 -10.07 -11.05 -16.52
CA ASN A 108 -10.13 -12.51 -16.46
C ASN A 108 -9.99 -12.98 -14.99
N PHE A 109 -11.10 -13.36 -14.37
CA PHE A 109 -11.14 -13.72 -12.96
C PHE A 109 -10.41 -15.02 -12.62
N ASP A 110 -10.35 -15.99 -13.52
CA ASP A 110 -9.60 -17.24 -13.29
C ASP A 110 -8.09 -16.95 -13.19
N THR A 111 -7.60 -16.07 -14.08
CA THR A 111 -6.20 -15.63 -14.07
C THR A 111 -5.91 -14.76 -12.85
N LEU A 112 -6.83 -13.86 -12.50
CA LEU A 112 -6.69 -13.01 -11.31
C LEU A 112 -6.67 -13.83 -10.00
N GLU A 113 -7.54 -14.83 -9.88
CA GLU A 113 -7.55 -15.72 -8.70
C GLU A 113 -6.22 -16.47 -8.57
N LYS A 114 -5.66 -16.95 -9.69
CA LYS A 114 -4.34 -17.57 -9.70
C LYS A 114 -3.25 -16.61 -9.21
N HIS A 115 -3.25 -15.36 -9.65
CA HIS A 115 -2.30 -14.36 -9.15
C HIS A 115 -2.46 -14.08 -7.66
N ILE A 116 -3.70 -14.04 -7.15
CA ILE A 116 -3.98 -13.90 -5.71
C ILE A 116 -3.41 -15.11 -4.94
N GLN A 117 -3.60 -16.32 -5.45
CA GLN A 117 -3.06 -17.54 -4.85
C GLN A 117 -1.52 -17.59 -4.90
N ASP A 118 -0.91 -17.20 -6.02
CA ASP A 118 0.54 -17.08 -6.16
C ASP A 118 1.10 -16.06 -5.14
N TYR A 119 0.43 -14.93 -4.93
CA TYR A 119 0.79 -13.96 -3.89
C TYR A 119 0.72 -14.57 -2.48
N ILE A 120 -0.37 -15.25 -2.12
CA ILE A 120 -0.47 -15.90 -0.80
C ILE A 120 0.67 -16.91 -0.60
N SER A 121 1.00 -17.69 -1.63
CA SER A 121 2.14 -18.61 -1.64
C SER A 121 3.49 -17.91 -1.49
N SER A 122 3.71 -16.80 -2.19
CA SER A 122 4.95 -16.02 -2.11
C SER A 122 5.17 -15.44 -0.73
N GLN A 123 4.09 -14.96 -0.08
CA GLN A 123 4.15 -14.42 1.26
C GLN A 123 4.47 -15.49 2.32
N ALA A 124 3.93 -16.71 2.17
CA ALA A 124 4.30 -17.84 3.03
C ALA A 124 5.81 -18.13 2.98
N VAL A 125 6.44 -18.02 1.79
CA VAL A 125 7.90 -18.13 1.65
C VAL A 125 8.59 -16.99 2.38
N LEU A 126 8.20 -15.73 2.12
CA LEU A 126 8.86 -14.55 2.70
C LEU A 126 8.80 -14.51 4.23
N GLN A 127 7.73 -14.99 4.87
CA GLN A 127 7.65 -15.06 6.33
C GLN A 127 8.78 -15.90 6.96
N ASN A 128 9.36 -16.85 6.22
CA ASN A 128 10.46 -17.70 6.70
C ASN A 128 11.85 -17.10 6.49
N VAL A 129 11.97 -16.00 5.73
CA VAL A 129 13.26 -15.41 5.36
C VAL A 129 13.83 -14.63 6.54
N SER A 130 14.90 -15.15 7.14
CA SER A 130 15.69 -14.38 8.12
C SER A 130 16.33 -13.17 7.43
N ASN A 131 16.23 -12.01 8.07
CA ASN A 131 16.55 -10.72 7.46
C ASN A 131 17.08 -9.74 8.52
N PRO A 132 17.54 -8.52 8.17
CA PRO A 132 18.11 -7.60 9.15
C PRO A 132 17.15 -7.14 10.26
N SER A 133 15.82 -7.24 10.10
CA SER A 133 14.86 -7.01 11.20
C SER A 133 14.75 -8.19 12.17
N GLY A 134 15.21 -9.38 11.75
CA GLY A 134 15.41 -10.56 12.58
C GLY A 134 14.79 -11.82 12.00
N ARG A 135 14.09 -12.61 12.82
CA ARG A 135 13.72 -13.99 12.48
C ARG A 135 12.23 -14.25 12.67
N LEU A 136 11.74 -15.38 12.13
CA LEU A 136 10.36 -15.81 12.35
C LEU A 136 10.13 -16.34 13.77
N SER A 137 11.16 -16.89 14.42
CA SER A 137 11.04 -17.55 15.74
C SER A 137 10.43 -16.68 16.83
N ASP A 138 10.67 -15.36 16.78
CA ASP A 138 10.07 -14.35 17.65
C ASP A 138 9.15 -13.38 16.88
N GLY A 139 8.99 -13.59 15.58
CA GLY A 139 8.20 -12.79 14.66
C GLY A 139 8.87 -11.50 14.18
N SER A 140 10.04 -11.11 14.69
CA SER A 140 10.62 -9.80 14.41
C SER A 140 10.94 -9.60 12.92
N GLY A 141 11.29 -10.68 12.21
CA GLY A 141 11.57 -10.66 10.78
C GLY A 141 10.37 -10.28 9.90
N LEU A 142 9.14 -10.37 10.42
CA LEU A 142 7.93 -9.99 9.68
C LEU A 142 7.81 -8.47 9.47
N GLY A 143 8.53 -7.67 10.27
CA GLY A 143 8.60 -6.22 10.14
C GLY A 143 9.58 -5.71 9.07
N GLU A 144 10.23 -6.60 8.31
CA GLU A 144 11.14 -6.18 7.25
C GLU A 144 10.34 -5.53 6.09
N PRO A 145 10.72 -4.31 5.65
CA PRO A 145 9.94 -3.59 4.64
C PRO A 145 9.99 -4.24 3.26
N LYS A 146 11.19 -4.71 2.85
CA LYS A 146 11.46 -5.10 1.48
C LYS A 146 12.40 -6.29 1.37
N PHE A 147 12.28 -7.01 0.26
CA PHE A 147 13.06 -8.20 -0.07
C PHE A 147 13.54 -8.13 -1.51
N GLU A 148 14.53 -8.95 -1.84
CA GLU A 148 14.89 -9.18 -3.22
C GLU A 148 13.75 -9.86 -3.99
N VAL A 149 13.74 -9.65 -5.30
CA VAL A 149 12.71 -10.19 -6.21
C VAL A 149 12.70 -11.72 -6.33
N ASN A 150 13.64 -12.42 -5.68
CA ASN A 150 13.80 -13.86 -5.74
C ASN A 150 13.77 -14.54 -4.36
N PHE A 151 13.12 -13.90 -3.37
CA PHE A 151 13.00 -14.34 -1.96
C PHE A 151 14.28 -14.21 -1.11
N ASN A 152 15.39 -13.72 -1.65
CA ASN A 152 16.55 -13.41 -0.81
C ASN A 152 16.29 -12.17 0.08
N PRO A 153 16.90 -12.09 1.27
CA PRO A 153 16.79 -10.91 2.11
C PRO A 153 17.53 -9.72 1.47
N TYR A 154 16.98 -8.52 1.63
CA TYR A 154 17.74 -7.30 1.37
C TYR A 154 18.76 -7.08 2.50
N SER A 155 20.03 -6.94 2.16
CA SER A 155 21.13 -6.87 3.15
C SER A 155 21.59 -5.44 3.49
N GLY A 156 21.16 -4.43 2.74
CA GLY A 156 21.61 -3.05 2.94
C GLY A 156 21.00 -2.34 4.15
N GLY A 157 21.59 -1.19 4.51
CA GLY A 157 20.99 -0.26 5.47
C GLY A 157 19.64 0.28 4.98
N TRP A 158 18.66 0.39 5.86
CA TRP A 158 17.29 0.80 5.50
C TRP A 158 16.50 1.26 6.73
N GLY A 159 15.42 2.03 6.52
CA GLY A 159 14.46 2.40 7.57
C GLY A 159 13.60 1.21 7.96
N ARG A 160 14.08 0.38 8.90
CA ARG A 160 13.44 -0.83 9.40
C ARG A 160 13.39 -0.86 10.95
N PRO A 161 12.44 -1.58 11.57
CA PRO A 161 11.30 -2.26 10.93
C PRO A 161 10.22 -1.26 10.50
N GLN A 162 9.34 -1.69 9.60
CA GLN A 162 8.08 -1.02 9.30
C GLN A 162 6.92 -1.94 9.67
N ARG A 163 6.06 -1.47 10.56
CA ARG A 163 5.12 -2.34 11.29
C ARG A 163 3.72 -2.41 10.65
N ASP A 164 3.52 -1.73 9.53
CA ASP A 164 2.29 -1.73 8.73
C ASP A 164 2.22 -2.94 7.79
N GLY A 165 3.36 -3.43 7.30
CA GLY A 165 3.44 -4.55 6.34
C GLY A 165 2.61 -5.78 6.74
N PRO A 166 2.82 -6.38 7.93
CA PRO A 166 2.04 -7.52 8.40
C PRO A 166 0.53 -7.24 8.46
N ALA A 167 0.12 -6.05 8.92
CA ALA A 167 -1.29 -5.68 9.00
C ALA A 167 -1.93 -5.59 7.60
N LEU A 168 -1.27 -4.92 6.66
CA LEU A 168 -1.74 -4.79 5.28
C LEU A 168 -1.83 -6.14 4.57
N ARG A 169 -0.82 -6.99 4.75
CA ARG A 169 -0.78 -8.34 4.19
C ARG A 169 -1.93 -9.19 4.73
N ALA A 170 -2.17 -9.15 6.04
CA ALA A 170 -3.31 -9.81 6.67
C ALA A 170 -4.64 -9.30 6.10
N ILE A 171 -4.84 -7.98 5.97
CA ILE A 171 -6.07 -7.38 5.43
C ILE A 171 -6.38 -7.87 4.00
N ALA A 172 -5.37 -7.94 3.13
CA ALA A 172 -5.53 -8.47 1.77
C ALA A 172 -6.01 -9.93 1.77
N MET A 173 -5.37 -10.79 2.57
CA MET A 173 -5.72 -12.21 2.66
C MET A 173 -7.06 -12.45 3.36
N LEU A 174 -7.35 -11.73 4.44
CA LEU A 174 -8.61 -11.81 5.18
C LEU A 174 -9.81 -11.47 4.29
N THR A 175 -9.64 -10.53 3.36
CA THR A 175 -10.68 -10.18 2.38
C THR A 175 -11.02 -11.36 1.47
N TYR A 176 -10.01 -12.03 0.90
CA TYR A 176 -10.21 -13.23 0.08
C TYR A 176 -10.75 -14.41 0.91
N MET A 177 -10.28 -14.57 2.16
CA MET A 177 -10.78 -15.61 3.07
C MET A 177 -12.26 -15.45 3.39
N ARG A 178 -12.75 -14.23 3.63
CA ARG A 178 -14.19 -13.98 3.83
C ARG A 178 -15.00 -14.39 2.60
N HIS A 179 -14.53 -14.05 1.41
CA HIS A 179 -15.16 -14.47 0.16
C HIS A 179 -15.21 -16.01 0.06
N LEU A 180 -14.09 -16.71 0.32
CA LEU A 180 -14.06 -18.18 0.33
C LEU A 180 -15.04 -18.79 1.34
N ILE A 181 -15.13 -18.23 2.55
CA ILE A 181 -16.07 -18.68 3.58
C ILE A 181 -17.53 -18.52 3.09
N GLN A 182 -17.87 -17.39 2.48
CA GLN A 182 -19.20 -17.14 1.90
C GLN A 182 -19.54 -18.10 0.76
N GLN A 183 -18.55 -18.54 -0.01
CA GLN A 183 -18.70 -19.55 -1.06
C GLN A 183 -18.68 -21.00 -0.54
N GLY A 184 -18.73 -21.22 0.79
CA GLY A 184 -18.67 -22.55 1.38
C GLY A 184 -17.30 -23.22 1.35
N LYS A 185 -16.25 -22.53 0.89
CA LYS A 185 -14.85 -23.00 0.81
C LYS A 185 -14.09 -22.77 2.12
N LYS A 186 -14.75 -22.99 3.26
CA LYS A 186 -14.20 -22.75 4.61
C LYS A 186 -12.91 -23.53 4.89
N SER A 187 -12.78 -24.74 4.35
CA SER A 187 -11.58 -25.57 4.50
C SER A 187 -10.35 -24.97 3.82
N VAL A 188 -10.52 -24.34 2.65
CA VAL A 188 -9.45 -23.64 1.93
C VAL A 188 -8.96 -22.46 2.77
N ALA A 189 -9.89 -21.62 3.24
CA ALA A 189 -9.56 -20.49 4.12
C ALA A 189 -8.84 -20.94 5.41
N SER A 190 -9.38 -21.95 6.09
CA SER A 190 -8.86 -22.43 7.38
C SER A 190 -7.50 -23.14 7.27
N ASN A 191 -7.31 -23.99 6.27
CA ASN A 191 -6.18 -24.90 6.25
C ASN A 191 -5.01 -24.37 5.42
N LEU A 192 -5.30 -23.58 4.38
CA LEU A 192 -4.29 -23.08 3.46
C LEU A 192 -3.86 -21.65 3.80
N ILE A 193 -4.82 -20.76 4.05
CA ILE A 193 -4.52 -19.31 4.15
C ILE A 193 -4.32 -18.86 5.60
N TRP A 194 -5.17 -19.33 6.52
CA TRP A 194 -5.12 -18.92 7.94
C TRP A 194 -3.73 -19.04 8.58
N PRO A 195 -2.90 -20.08 8.35
CA PRO A 195 -1.57 -20.15 8.96
C PRO A 195 -0.67 -18.97 8.61
N VAL A 196 -0.72 -18.47 7.36
CA VAL A 196 0.04 -17.28 6.92
C VAL A 196 -0.46 -16.03 7.66
N VAL A 197 -1.79 -15.85 7.68
CA VAL A 197 -2.44 -14.70 8.34
C VAL A 197 -2.22 -14.70 9.84
N ALA A 198 -2.19 -15.87 10.49
CA ALA A 198 -2.02 -15.99 11.94
C ALA A 198 -0.66 -15.43 12.40
N ASN A 199 0.42 -15.65 11.63
CA ASN A 199 1.74 -15.07 11.94
C ASN A 199 1.69 -13.53 11.89
N ASP A 200 1.04 -12.96 10.88
CA ASP A 200 0.93 -11.50 10.74
C ASP A 200 0.05 -10.87 11.84
N LEU A 201 -1.06 -11.52 12.21
CA LEU A 201 -1.92 -11.05 13.30
C LEU A 201 -1.22 -11.17 14.66
N ALA A 202 -0.44 -12.24 14.87
CA ALA A 202 0.40 -12.41 16.05
C ALA A 202 1.45 -11.30 16.17
N TYR A 203 2.08 -10.92 15.04
CA TYR A 203 3.02 -9.80 14.99
C TYR A 203 2.37 -8.49 15.43
N VAL A 204 1.20 -8.16 14.88
CA VAL A 204 0.49 -6.93 15.26
C VAL A 204 0.11 -6.95 16.74
N ALA A 205 -0.44 -8.06 17.25
CA ALA A 205 -0.81 -8.19 18.65
C ALA A 205 0.39 -8.04 19.61
N GLN A 206 1.60 -8.44 19.18
CA GLN A 206 2.82 -8.35 19.96
C GLN A 206 3.52 -6.99 19.86
N TYR A 207 3.56 -6.38 18.67
CA TYR A 207 4.47 -5.27 18.37
C TYR A 207 3.79 -3.92 18.07
N TRP A 208 2.46 -3.81 18.07
CA TRP A 208 1.76 -2.55 17.72
C TRP A 208 2.19 -1.35 18.58
N ASN A 209 2.57 -1.58 19.84
CA ASN A 209 2.99 -0.54 20.79
C ASN A 209 4.52 -0.31 20.81
N HIS A 210 5.23 -0.68 19.74
CA HIS A 210 6.64 -0.35 19.52
C HIS A 210 6.79 0.67 18.40
N THR A 211 7.80 1.54 18.48
CA THR A 211 8.13 2.43 17.36
C THR A 211 8.63 1.63 16.16
N GLY A 212 8.52 2.24 14.99
CA GLY A 212 9.09 1.78 13.74
C GLY A 212 9.06 2.91 12.72
N PHE A 213 9.57 2.64 11.53
CA PHE A 213 9.54 3.61 10.44
C PHE A 213 8.12 3.74 9.87
N ASP A 214 7.78 4.95 9.45
CA ASP A 214 6.54 5.25 8.77
C ASP A 214 6.51 4.72 7.32
N LEU A 215 5.38 4.90 6.64
CA LEU A 215 5.19 4.43 5.26
C LEU A 215 6.12 5.12 4.23
N TRP A 216 6.75 6.22 4.60
CA TRP A 216 7.76 6.91 3.79
C TRP A 216 9.18 6.44 4.07
N GLU A 217 9.35 5.50 5.00
CA GLU A 217 10.62 4.86 5.34
C GLU A 217 11.63 5.84 5.98
N GLU A 218 11.14 6.92 6.58
CA GLU A 218 11.95 8.08 7.00
C GLU A 218 11.87 8.37 8.51
N VAL A 219 10.67 8.26 9.09
CA VAL A 219 10.39 8.70 10.46
C VAL A 219 10.23 7.48 11.37
N ASP A 220 11.26 7.21 12.18
CA ASP A 220 11.17 6.25 13.29
C ASP A 220 10.38 6.87 14.45
N GLY A 221 9.16 6.38 14.67
CA GLY A 221 8.22 6.87 15.66
C GLY A 221 6.95 6.02 15.68
N SER A 222 5.80 6.66 15.92
CA SER A 222 4.49 6.04 15.76
C SER A 222 3.74 6.74 14.62
N SER A 223 3.37 5.97 13.59
CA SER A 223 2.70 6.46 12.38
C SER A 223 1.19 6.21 12.42
N PHE A 224 0.40 7.22 12.08
CA PHE A 224 -1.07 7.16 12.06
C PHE A 224 -1.58 6.07 11.10
N PHE A 225 -1.05 6.03 9.88
CA PHE A 225 -1.33 4.99 8.90
C PHE A 225 -1.08 3.59 9.45
N THR A 226 0.10 3.37 10.04
CA THR A 226 0.48 2.08 10.62
C THR A 226 -0.48 1.67 11.74
N THR A 227 -0.79 2.57 12.67
CA THR A 227 -1.72 2.28 13.78
C THR A 227 -3.13 1.95 13.28
N ALA A 228 -3.64 2.68 12.29
CA ALA A 228 -4.99 2.46 11.79
C ALA A 228 -5.15 1.12 11.05
N VAL A 229 -4.19 0.75 10.21
CA VAL A 229 -4.25 -0.54 9.50
C VAL A 229 -4.03 -1.72 10.45
N GLN A 230 -3.23 -1.54 11.51
CA GLN A 230 -3.11 -2.53 12.59
C GLN A 230 -4.43 -2.73 13.34
N HIS A 231 -5.15 -1.64 13.67
CA HIS A 231 -6.49 -1.72 14.26
C HIS A 231 -7.44 -2.51 13.36
N ARG A 232 -7.53 -2.12 12.08
CA ARG A 232 -8.36 -2.80 11.08
C ARG A 232 -8.02 -4.29 10.97
N ALA A 233 -6.73 -4.65 10.92
CA ALA A 233 -6.28 -6.03 10.85
C ALA A 233 -6.73 -6.86 12.06
N MET A 234 -6.67 -6.31 13.28
CA MET A 234 -7.16 -7.01 14.48
C MET A 234 -8.67 -7.25 14.45
N VAL A 235 -9.45 -6.27 13.99
CA VAL A 235 -10.92 -6.39 13.88
C VAL A 235 -11.30 -7.44 12.84
N GLU A 236 -10.75 -7.34 11.63
CA GLU A 236 -11.02 -8.32 10.56
C GLU A 236 -10.50 -9.71 10.93
N GLY A 237 -9.34 -9.79 11.57
CA GLY A 237 -8.72 -11.01 12.05
C GLY A 237 -9.58 -11.73 13.07
N SER A 238 -10.16 -11.00 14.04
CA SER A 238 -11.11 -11.57 15.00
C SER A 238 -12.35 -12.14 14.33
N ALA A 239 -12.98 -11.38 13.42
CA ALA A 239 -14.19 -11.82 12.74
C ALA A 239 -13.96 -13.11 11.92
N VAL A 240 -12.85 -13.19 11.19
CA VAL A 240 -12.49 -14.40 10.42
C VAL A 240 -12.10 -15.55 11.34
N ALA A 241 -11.34 -15.31 12.41
CA ALA A 241 -11.00 -16.33 13.39
C ALA A 241 -12.25 -16.98 14.00
N GLN A 242 -13.23 -16.16 14.42
CA GLN A 242 -14.51 -16.62 14.93
C GLN A 242 -15.27 -17.45 13.88
N ALA A 243 -15.37 -16.96 12.64
CA ALA A 243 -16.02 -17.69 11.55
C ALA A 243 -15.34 -19.04 11.25
N LEU A 244 -14.03 -19.16 11.50
CA LEU A 244 -13.24 -20.37 11.33
C LEU A 244 -13.20 -21.28 12.57
N GLY A 245 -13.64 -20.81 13.74
CA GLY A 245 -13.47 -21.53 15.02
C GLY A 245 -12.02 -21.55 15.51
N LYS A 246 -11.25 -20.49 15.22
CA LYS A 246 -9.86 -20.30 15.66
C LYS A 246 -9.80 -19.35 16.86
N PRO A 247 -8.72 -19.39 17.68
CA PRO A 247 -8.53 -18.43 18.77
C PRO A 247 -8.54 -16.98 18.29
N HIS A 248 -9.26 -16.12 19.01
CA HIS A 248 -9.44 -14.70 18.66
C HIS A 248 -9.31 -13.72 19.84
N ALA A 249 -9.23 -14.22 21.08
CA ALA A 249 -9.20 -13.39 22.29
C ALA A 249 -8.04 -12.38 22.34
N ALA A 250 -6.89 -12.73 21.75
CA ALA A 250 -5.76 -11.79 21.62
C ALA A 250 -6.14 -10.57 20.78
N TYR A 251 -6.86 -10.76 19.68
CA TYR A 251 -7.27 -9.69 18.77
C TYR A 251 -8.34 -8.82 19.41
N ASP A 252 -9.31 -9.43 20.10
CA ASP A 252 -10.39 -8.72 20.79
C ASP A 252 -9.88 -7.84 21.95
N SER A 253 -8.83 -8.28 22.65
CA SER A 253 -8.24 -7.50 23.74
C SER A 253 -7.33 -6.38 23.25
N VAL A 254 -6.67 -6.55 22.10
CA VAL A 254 -5.73 -5.57 21.54
C VAL A 254 -6.43 -4.50 20.70
N ALA A 255 -7.41 -4.84 19.86
CA ALA A 255 -8.03 -3.89 18.93
C ALA A 255 -8.54 -2.60 19.59
N PRO A 256 -9.28 -2.64 20.72
CA PRO A 256 -9.76 -1.42 21.37
C PRO A 256 -8.62 -0.52 21.89
N GLN A 257 -7.48 -1.10 22.25
CA GLN A 257 -6.33 -0.34 22.75
C GLN A 257 -5.57 0.36 21.62
N ILE A 258 -5.45 -0.29 20.46
CA ILE A 258 -4.95 0.36 19.24
C ILE A 258 -5.86 1.54 18.86
N LEU A 259 -7.19 1.35 18.88
CA LEU A 259 -8.15 2.42 18.61
C LEU A 259 -8.02 3.57 19.62
N CYS A 260 -7.77 3.27 20.89
CA CYS A 260 -7.53 4.28 21.92
C CYS A 260 -6.29 5.12 21.61
N PHE A 261 -5.18 4.47 21.27
CA PHE A 261 -3.95 5.16 20.88
C PHE A 261 -4.14 5.98 19.59
N LEU A 262 -4.92 5.48 18.62
CA LEU A 262 -5.24 6.16 17.37
C LEU A 262 -5.88 7.55 17.58
N GLN A 263 -6.50 7.80 18.73
CA GLN A 263 -7.06 9.12 19.04
C GLN A 263 -5.98 10.18 19.30
N SER A 264 -4.77 9.78 19.70
CA SER A 264 -3.67 10.67 20.07
C SER A 264 -3.08 11.46 18.90
N TYR A 265 -3.37 11.04 17.66
CA TYR A 265 -2.89 11.71 16.45
C TYR A 265 -3.69 12.97 16.09
N TRP A 266 -4.87 13.18 16.69
CA TRP A 266 -5.67 14.39 16.47
C TRP A 266 -5.21 15.52 17.41
N ASN A 267 -4.74 16.64 16.85
CA ASN A 267 -4.24 17.76 17.65
C ASN A 267 -5.29 18.86 17.93
N GLY A 268 -6.55 18.67 17.51
CA GLY A 268 -7.61 19.68 17.60
C GLY A 268 -7.94 20.40 16.29
N SER A 269 -7.04 20.38 15.30
CA SER A 269 -7.25 21.01 13.98
C SER A 269 -6.93 20.10 12.80
N ALA A 270 -5.90 19.27 12.92
CA ALA A 270 -5.45 18.33 11.90
C ALA A 270 -4.93 17.04 12.55
N ILE A 271 -4.66 16.05 11.71
CA ILE A 271 -4.01 14.81 12.12
C ILE A 271 -2.49 15.03 12.02
N VAL A 272 -1.77 14.80 13.12
CA VAL A 272 -0.30 14.81 13.16
C VAL A 272 0.15 13.40 12.83
N SER A 273 0.57 13.16 11.59
CA SER A 273 0.75 11.79 11.07
C SER A 273 1.82 10.94 11.74
N ASN A 274 2.79 11.56 12.42
CA ASN A 274 3.83 10.85 13.18
C ASN A 274 3.98 11.49 14.57
N ILE A 275 3.88 10.68 15.62
CA ILE A 275 4.05 11.09 17.03
C ILE A 275 5.12 10.23 17.71
N ASN A 276 5.38 10.46 19.00
CA ASN A 276 6.45 9.81 19.77
C ASN A 276 7.84 10.02 19.17
N VAL A 277 8.02 11.15 18.49
CA VAL A 277 9.25 11.55 17.83
C VAL A 277 9.30 13.08 17.76
N ASN A 278 10.51 13.64 17.68
CA ASN A 278 10.70 15.06 17.39
C ASN A 278 11.63 15.23 16.18
N LYS A 279 11.07 15.19 14.96
CA LYS A 279 11.78 15.37 13.68
C LYS A 279 11.64 16.78 13.08
N GLY A 280 10.96 17.70 13.77
CA GLY A 280 10.78 19.08 13.29
C GLY A 280 9.86 19.25 12.07
N ARG A 281 9.03 18.25 11.71
CA ARG A 281 7.97 18.38 10.69
C ARG A 281 6.67 18.88 11.32
N SER A 282 5.82 19.53 10.53
CA SER A 282 4.49 20.00 10.94
C SER A 282 3.52 18.87 11.33
N GLY A 283 3.74 17.67 10.79
CA GLY A 283 2.85 16.52 10.92
C GLY A 283 1.72 16.49 9.88
N ILE A 284 1.61 17.52 9.03
CA ILE A 284 0.67 17.55 7.90
C ILE A 284 1.24 16.64 6.80
N ASP A 285 0.57 15.53 6.53
CA ASP A 285 1.11 14.48 5.66
C ASP A 285 -0.01 13.67 5.00
N LEU A 286 0.20 13.26 3.76
CA LEU A 286 -0.63 12.35 2.99
C LEU A 286 -0.91 11.04 3.73
N ASN A 287 -0.01 10.59 4.61
CA ASN A 287 -0.22 9.51 5.58
C ASN A 287 -1.64 9.53 6.17
N SER A 288 -2.12 10.70 6.58
CA SER A 288 -3.46 10.88 7.15
C SER A 288 -4.62 10.63 6.17
N VAL A 289 -4.48 11.04 4.91
CA VAL A 289 -5.47 10.81 3.86
C VAL A 289 -5.46 9.35 3.41
N LEU A 290 -4.27 8.76 3.21
CA LEU A 290 -4.09 7.33 2.93
C LEU A 290 -4.73 6.47 4.03
N THR A 291 -4.59 6.87 5.29
CA THR A 291 -5.23 6.19 6.42
C THR A 291 -6.74 6.15 6.27
N SER A 292 -7.36 7.27 5.89
CA SER A 292 -8.81 7.36 5.76
C SER A 292 -9.34 6.46 4.64
N ILE A 293 -8.70 6.45 3.47
CA ILE A 293 -9.15 5.61 2.33
C ILE A 293 -8.86 4.13 2.56
N HIS A 294 -7.75 3.79 3.23
CA HIS A 294 -7.41 2.39 3.54
C HIS A 294 -8.10 1.87 4.81
N SER A 295 -8.82 2.73 5.55
CA SER A 295 -9.72 2.35 6.65
C SER A 295 -11.19 2.58 6.30
N PHE A 296 -11.49 2.95 5.06
CA PHE A 296 -12.84 3.19 4.58
C PHE A 296 -13.73 1.94 4.77
N ASP A 297 -14.90 2.14 5.35
CA ASP A 297 -15.95 1.14 5.44
C ASP A 297 -17.26 1.70 4.86
N PRO A 298 -17.76 1.17 3.74
CA PRO A 298 -19.00 1.66 3.16
C PRO A 298 -20.23 1.39 4.03
N ALA A 299 -20.15 0.54 5.06
CA ALA A 299 -21.22 0.32 6.03
C ALA A 299 -21.18 1.27 7.23
N ALA A 300 -20.11 2.06 7.39
CA ALA A 300 -20.00 3.05 8.44
C ALA A 300 -20.68 4.37 8.08
N GLY A 301 -21.08 5.10 9.12
CA GLY A 301 -21.38 6.52 9.03
C GLY A 301 -20.10 7.37 9.15
N CYS A 302 -20.29 8.68 9.35
CA CYS A 302 -19.20 9.65 9.49
C CYS A 302 -18.52 9.60 10.87
N ASP A 303 -17.88 8.48 11.18
CA ASP A 303 -17.30 8.18 12.49
C ASP A 303 -15.90 8.82 12.70
N ASP A 304 -15.80 9.73 13.68
CA ASP A 304 -14.56 10.44 14.03
C ASP A 304 -13.55 9.60 14.84
N SER A 305 -13.95 8.43 15.35
CA SER A 305 -13.06 7.57 16.15
C SER A 305 -12.19 6.68 15.26
N THR A 306 -12.76 6.23 14.14
CA THR A 306 -12.09 5.44 13.10
C THR A 306 -11.70 6.28 11.89
N PHE A 307 -11.90 7.61 11.96
CA PHE A 307 -11.49 8.58 10.94
C PHE A 307 -12.03 8.25 9.54
N GLN A 308 -13.31 7.86 9.48
CA GLN A 308 -13.98 7.57 8.21
C GLN A 308 -13.91 8.77 7.26
N PRO A 309 -13.91 8.58 5.93
CA PRO A 309 -13.73 9.65 4.96
C PRO A 309 -14.71 10.83 5.12
N CYS A 310 -15.98 10.57 5.47
CA CYS A 310 -16.96 11.63 5.72
C CYS A 310 -16.96 12.20 7.15
N SER A 311 -16.09 11.72 8.04
CA SER A 311 -15.97 12.19 9.42
C SER A 311 -15.50 13.64 9.51
N SER A 312 -15.83 14.32 10.61
CA SER A 312 -15.48 15.74 10.76
C SER A 312 -13.96 15.95 10.81
N LYS A 313 -13.24 15.06 11.49
CA LYS A 313 -11.76 15.11 11.59
C LYS A 313 -11.11 14.86 10.25
N ALA A 314 -11.57 13.87 9.47
CA ALA A 314 -10.98 13.54 8.18
C ALA A 314 -11.17 14.68 7.15
N LEU A 315 -12.33 15.34 7.14
CA LEU A 315 -12.62 16.48 6.26
C LEU A 315 -11.82 17.74 6.65
N ALA A 316 -11.73 18.02 7.96
CA ALA A 316 -10.91 19.13 8.45
C ALA A 316 -9.43 18.92 8.08
N ASN A 317 -8.94 17.69 8.27
CA ASN A 317 -7.60 17.30 7.88
C ASN A 317 -7.37 17.39 6.37
N HIS A 318 -8.30 16.92 5.53
CA HIS A 318 -8.20 16.99 4.07
C HIS A 318 -7.96 18.43 3.61
N LYS A 319 -8.72 19.39 4.15
CA LYS A 319 -8.51 20.81 3.87
C LYS A 319 -7.10 21.28 4.25
N VAL A 320 -6.67 21.03 5.49
CA VAL A 320 -5.34 21.46 5.98
C VAL A 320 -4.22 20.86 5.13
N TYR A 321 -4.34 19.57 4.81
CA TYR A 321 -3.40 18.85 3.95
C TYR A 321 -3.32 19.47 2.57
N VAL A 322 -4.44 19.63 1.85
CA VAL A 322 -4.41 20.20 0.49
C VAL A 322 -3.91 21.64 0.50
N ASP A 323 -4.33 22.45 1.48
CA ASP A 323 -3.94 23.85 1.59
C ASP A 323 -2.41 24.02 1.78
N ALA A 324 -1.74 23.06 2.44
CA ALA A 324 -0.29 23.08 2.64
C ALA A 324 0.53 23.03 1.33
N PHE A 325 -0.03 22.48 0.24
CA PHE A 325 0.67 22.35 -1.04
C PHE A 325 0.38 23.49 -2.03
N ARG A 326 -0.64 24.32 -1.77
CA ARG A 326 -1.11 25.33 -2.73
C ARG A 326 -0.05 26.38 -3.08
N SER A 327 0.75 26.79 -2.10
CA SER A 327 1.74 27.87 -2.25
C SER A 327 3.14 27.39 -2.58
N ILE A 328 3.46 26.11 -2.32
CA ILE A 328 4.84 25.60 -2.44
C ILE A 328 5.15 24.99 -3.82
N TYR A 329 4.14 24.60 -4.60
CA TYR A 329 4.33 24.08 -5.95
C TYR A 329 3.93 25.11 -7.00
N ARG A 330 4.81 25.41 -7.96
CA ARG A 330 4.54 26.40 -9.01
C ARG A 330 3.39 25.97 -9.92
N ILE A 331 3.21 24.67 -10.15
CA ILE A 331 2.08 24.12 -10.91
C ILE A 331 0.72 24.32 -10.22
N ASN A 332 0.71 24.78 -8.96
CA ASN A 332 -0.51 25.16 -8.24
C ASN A 332 -0.88 26.64 -8.36
N ALA A 333 -0.17 27.44 -9.18
CA ALA A 333 -0.48 28.85 -9.39
C ALA A 333 -1.96 29.06 -9.75
N GLY A 334 -2.64 29.95 -9.02
CA GLY A 334 -4.07 30.27 -9.22
C GLY A 334 -5.08 29.29 -8.62
N ARG A 335 -4.63 28.25 -7.90
CA ARG A 335 -5.49 27.24 -7.26
C ARG A 335 -5.78 27.59 -5.79
N GLY A 336 -6.68 28.54 -5.57
CA GLY A 336 -7.18 28.92 -4.25
C GLY A 336 -8.16 27.92 -3.62
N PRO A 337 -8.71 28.24 -2.44
CA PRO A 337 -9.70 27.40 -1.74
C PRO A 337 -10.87 26.97 -2.64
N GLY A 338 -11.38 25.75 -2.46
CA GLY A 338 -12.45 25.16 -3.28
C GLY A 338 -12.02 24.64 -4.66
N LYS A 339 -10.75 24.82 -5.06
CA LYS A 339 -10.18 24.25 -6.30
C LYS A 339 -9.19 23.14 -5.99
N ALA A 340 -9.22 22.03 -6.74
CA ALA A 340 -8.26 20.93 -6.60
C ALA A 340 -6.84 21.44 -6.87
N ALA A 341 -5.85 20.86 -6.18
CA ALA A 341 -4.44 21.19 -6.29
C ALA A 341 -3.59 19.92 -6.35
N ASN A 342 -2.41 20.03 -6.96
CA ASN A 342 -1.41 18.97 -7.00
C ASN A 342 -0.81 18.84 -5.59
N VAL A 343 -0.81 17.64 -5.02
CA VAL A 343 -0.39 17.40 -3.63
C VAL A 343 0.71 16.33 -3.59
N GLY A 344 1.63 16.46 -2.63
CA GLY A 344 2.76 15.55 -2.42
C GLY A 344 2.62 14.74 -1.13
N ARG A 345 3.73 14.21 -0.60
CA ARG A 345 3.72 13.47 0.68
C ARG A 345 3.47 14.40 1.86
N TYR A 346 4.37 15.35 2.09
CA TYR A 346 4.30 16.34 3.16
C TYR A 346 5.00 17.63 2.70
N PRO A 347 4.69 18.82 3.26
CA PRO A 347 5.17 20.09 2.72
C PRO A 347 6.68 20.31 2.89
N GLU A 348 7.33 19.62 3.83
CA GLU A 348 8.78 19.66 4.09
C GLU A 348 9.58 18.67 3.22
N ASP A 349 8.93 17.97 2.27
CA ASP A 349 9.58 16.93 1.46
C ASP A 349 10.73 17.49 0.62
N VAL A 350 11.81 16.72 0.56
CA VAL A 350 13.03 17.01 -0.22
C VAL A 350 13.44 15.84 -1.11
N TYR A 351 12.80 14.67 -0.99
CA TYR A 351 13.12 13.51 -1.81
C TYR A 351 12.84 13.82 -3.27
N GLN A 352 13.88 13.68 -4.11
CA GLN A 352 13.86 14.06 -5.52
C GLN A 352 13.40 15.53 -5.76
N GLY A 353 13.60 16.42 -4.78
CA GLY A 353 13.18 17.83 -4.85
C GLY A 353 11.84 18.16 -4.19
N GLY A 354 11.15 17.16 -3.64
CA GLY A 354 9.87 17.34 -2.93
C GLY A 354 8.75 17.73 -3.87
N ASN A 355 8.14 16.74 -4.51
CA ASN A 355 7.18 16.94 -5.60
C ASN A 355 5.78 16.44 -5.25
N PRO A 356 4.77 16.82 -6.06
CA PRO A 356 3.54 16.06 -6.15
C PRO A 356 3.75 14.58 -6.47
N TRP A 357 2.88 13.72 -5.92
CA TRP A 357 2.85 12.29 -6.22
C TRP A 357 1.51 11.94 -6.89
N TYR A 358 1.54 11.01 -7.84
CA TYR A 358 0.31 10.56 -8.52
C TYR A 358 -0.66 9.95 -7.50
N LEU A 359 -0.17 8.99 -6.69
CA LEU A 359 -0.96 8.35 -5.64
C LEU A 359 -1.50 9.35 -4.60
N ALA A 360 -0.81 10.46 -4.36
CA ALA A 360 -1.23 11.47 -3.39
C ALA A 360 -2.44 12.27 -3.90
N THR A 361 -2.36 12.66 -5.17
CA THR A 361 -3.41 13.42 -5.84
C THR A 361 -4.66 12.56 -6.03
N LEU A 362 -4.48 11.27 -6.34
CA LEU A 362 -5.55 10.29 -6.44
C LEU A 362 -6.19 9.98 -5.08
N ALA A 363 -5.41 9.79 -4.02
CA ALA A 363 -5.92 9.56 -2.67
C ALA A 363 -6.77 10.74 -2.15
N ALA A 364 -6.38 11.98 -2.47
CA ALA A 364 -7.17 13.17 -2.15
C ALA A 364 -8.54 13.18 -2.86
N ALA A 365 -8.62 12.63 -4.07
CA ALA A 365 -9.89 12.43 -4.78
C ALA A 365 -10.70 11.28 -4.15
N GLU A 366 -10.05 10.16 -3.87
CA GLU A 366 -10.68 8.94 -3.34
C GLU A 366 -11.40 9.19 -2.02
N GLN A 367 -10.77 9.90 -1.07
CA GLN A 367 -11.41 10.24 0.21
C GLN A 367 -12.72 11.02 0.01
N LEU A 368 -12.80 11.88 -1.00
CA LEU A 368 -14.01 12.65 -1.30
C LEU A 368 -15.09 11.77 -1.96
N TYR A 369 -14.70 10.84 -2.83
CA TYR A 369 -15.64 9.87 -3.41
C TYR A 369 -16.23 8.95 -2.33
N ASP A 370 -15.41 8.47 -1.39
CA ASP A 370 -15.85 7.69 -0.25
C ASP A 370 -16.83 8.47 0.63
N ALA A 371 -16.52 9.75 0.91
CA ALA A 371 -17.38 10.60 1.71
C ALA A 371 -18.74 10.85 1.03
N LEU A 372 -18.74 11.11 -0.29
CA LEU A 372 -19.94 11.25 -1.10
C LEU A 372 -20.80 9.98 -1.06
N TYR A 373 -20.17 8.81 -1.15
CA TYR A 373 -20.87 7.53 -1.02
C TYR A 373 -21.53 7.37 0.35
N GLN A 374 -20.80 7.65 1.44
CA GLN A 374 -21.34 7.55 2.81
C GLN A 374 -22.51 8.51 3.04
N TRP A 375 -22.40 9.77 2.62
CA TRP A 375 -23.50 10.74 2.70
C TRP A 375 -24.73 10.31 1.89
N GLN A 376 -24.52 9.81 0.68
CA GLN A 376 -25.60 9.29 -0.16
C GLN A 376 -26.30 8.12 0.52
N LYS A 377 -25.53 7.18 1.06
CA LYS A 377 -26.07 5.98 1.73
C LYS A 377 -26.86 6.31 2.99
N GLN A 378 -26.38 7.24 3.82
CA GLN A 378 -27.09 7.64 5.05
C GLN A 378 -28.23 8.63 4.79
N GLY A 379 -28.26 9.30 3.63
CA GLY A 379 -29.32 10.21 3.22
C GLY A 379 -29.25 11.63 3.83
N TYR A 380 -28.11 11.99 4.42
CA TYR A 380 -27.85 13.32 4.98
C TYR A 380 -26.34 13.58 5.07
N LEU A 381 -25.95 14.83 5.26
CA LEU A 381 -24.60 15.22 5.66
C LEU A 381 -24.70 16.16 6.88
N THR A 382 -23.71 16.11 7.76
CA THR A 382 -23.65 16.98 8.94
C THR A 382 -22.41 17.85 8.85
N VAL A 383 -22.61 19.17 8.89
CA VAL A 383 -21.55 20.15 9.06
C VAL A 383 -21.36 20.38 10.56
N THR A 384 -20.16 20.12 11.07
CA THR A 384 -19.82 20.39 12.47
C THR A 384 -18.93 21.62 12.57
N GLN A 385 -18.65 22.08 13.78
CA GLN A 385 -17.70 23.17 13.97
C GLN A 385 -16.29 22.77 13.48
N THR A 386 -15.90 21.50 13.63
CA THR A 386 -14.62 20.95 13.19
C THR A 386 -14.49 20.93 11.67
N SER A 387 -15.53 20.49 10.94
CA SER A 387 -15.50 20.40 9.47
C SER A 387 -15.96 21.68 8.76
N LEU A 388 -16.34 22.73 9.49
CA LEU A 388 -16.93 23.94 8.92
C LEU A 388 -16.02 24.63 7.89
N THR A 389 -14.71 24.66 8.14
CA THR A 389 -13.73 25.30 7.23
C THR A 389 -13.63 24.55 5.90
N PHE A 390 -13.75 23.22 5.90
CA PHE A 390 -13.83 22.42 4.68
C PHE A 390 -15.07 22.79 3.85
N PHE A 391 -16.26 22.81 4.47
CA PHE A 391 -17.49 23.11 3.72
C PHE A 391 -17.57 24.57 3.24
N ARG A 392 -16.91 25.51 3.93
CA ARG A 392 -16.87 26.93 3.53
C ARG A 392 -16.10 27.21 2.25
N ASP A 393 -15.25 26.29 1.82
CA ASP A 393 -14.61 26.38 0.51
C ASP A 393 -15.62 26.20 -0.65
N PHE A 394 -16.75 25.55 -0.39
CA PHE A 394 -17.81 25.29 -1.39
C PHE A 394 -19.06 26.16 -1.16
N SER A 395 -19.30 26.58 0.08
CA SER A 395 -20.40 27.48 0.44
C SER A 395 -20.01 28.36 1.62
N SER A 396 -19.65 29.61 1.34
CA SER A 396 -19.15 30.56 2.35
C SER A 396 -20.16 30.88 3.46
N THR A 397 -21.46 30.66 3.21
CA THR A 397 -22.56 30.95 4.14
C THR A 397 -23.08 29.72 4.88
N VAL A 398 -22.54 28.52 4.62
CA VAL A 398 -22.94 27.28 5.31
C VAL A 398 -22.73 27.40 6.82
N LYS A 399 -23.63 26.80 7.58
CA LYS A 399 -23.61 26.79 9.05
C LYS A 399 -23.53 25.35 9.57
N PRO A 400 -23.05 25.13 10.80
CA PRO A 400 -23.19 23.84 11.44
C PRO A 400 -24.65 23.38 11.49
N GLY A 401 -24.90 22.12 11.18
CA GLY A 401 -26.24 21.55 11.07
C GLY A 401 -26.27 20.27 10.23
N THR A 402 -27.40 19.58 10.28
CA THR A 402 -27.64 18.38 9.47
C THR A 402 -28.55 18.71 8.29
N TYR A 403 -28.06 18.44 7.09
CA TYR A 403 -28.74 18.68 5.83
C TYR A 403 -29.16 17.33 5.23
N LYS A 404 -30.47 17.10 5.10
CA LYS A 404 -31.02 15.87 4.50
C LYS A 404 -30.88 15.90 2.97
N SER A 405 -30.95 14.74 2.31
CA SER A 405 -30.77 14.61 0.86
C SER A 405 -31.73 15.44 0.00
N ASN A 406 -32.90 15.82 0.53
CA ASN A 406 -33.86 16.70 -0.13
C ASN A 406 -33.59 18.20 0.07
N ASP A 407 -32.69 18.58 0.99
CA ASP A 407 -32.28 19.96 1.23
C ASP A 407 -31.46 20.50 0.04
N PRO A 408 -31.76 21.70 -0.49
CA PRO A 408 -30.95 22.32 -1.54
C PRO A 408 -29.46 22.44 -1.18
N THR A 409 -29.15 22.70 0.10
CA THR A 409 -27.77 22.81 0.62
C THR A 409 -27.03 21.49 0.49
N TYR A 410 -27.69 20.36 0.81
CA TYR A 410 -27.09 19.04 0.62
C TYR A 410 -26.72 18.81 -0.84
N LYS A 411 -27.67 19.09 -1.75
CA LYS A 411 -27.48 18.88 -3.19
C LYS A 411 -26.32 19.73 -3.73
N SER A 412 -26.31 21.03 -3.42
CA SER A 412 -25.23 21.92 -3.86
C SER A 412 -23.87 21.53 -3.29
N LEU A 413 -23.78 21.22 -1.99
CA LEU A 413 -22.50 20.82 -1.37
C LEU A 413 -21.97 19.52 -2.00
N THR A 414 -22.80 18.49 -2.13
CA THR A 414 -22.38 17.21 -2.71
C THR A 414 -22.00 17.33 -4.19
N GLU A 415 -22.68 18.20 -4.96
CA GLU A 415 -22.32 18.50 -6.35
C GLU A 415 -20.95 19.21 -6.44
N TYR A 416 -20.73 20.27 -5.66
CA TYR A 416 -19.44 20.97 -5.64
C TYR A 416 -18.30 20.07 -5.18
N ILE A 417 -18.52 19.24 -4.16
CA ILE A 417 -17.51 18.29 -3.67
C ILE A 417 -17.21 17.22 -4.71
N ARG A 418 -18.22 16.72 -5.45
CA ARG A 418 -18.00 15.82 -6.58
C ARG A 418 -17.16 16.46 -7.67
N THR A 419 -17.46 17.70 -8.05
CA THR A 419 -16.63 18.45 -9.02
C THR A 419 -15.21 18.66 -8.50
N TYR A 420 -15.05 18.95 -7.20
CA TYR A 420 -13.75 19.10 -6.57
C TYR A 420 -12.92 17.80 -6.62
N ALA A 421 -13.55 16.64 -6.34
CA ALA A 421 -12.93 15.33 -6.45
C ALA A 421 -12.52 15.01 -7.90
N ASP A 422 -13.41 15.21 -8.87
CA ASP A 422 -13.12 15.00 -10.30
C ASP A 422 -11.94 15.87 -10.78
N ASN A 423 -11.83 17.09 -10.27
CA ASN A 423 -10.73 17.99 -10.62
C ASN A 423 -9.36 17.51 -10.12
N PHE A 424 -9.26 16.68 -9.07
CA PHE A 424 -7.98 16.05 -8.72
C PHE A 424 -7.59 14.99 -9.75
N VAL A 425 -8.55 14.20 -10.23
CA VAL A 425 -8.31 13.20 -11.29
C VAL A 425 -7.93 13.87 -12.61
N PHE A 426 -8.54 15.01 -12.95
CA PHE A 426 -8.13 15.80 -14.11
C PHE A 426 -6.73 16.40 -13.99
N LEU A 427 -6.22 16.66 -12.78
CA LEU A 427 -4.82 17.05 -12.61
C LEU A 427 -3.88 15.90 -12.92
N VAL A 428 -4.23 14.69 -12.50
CA VAL A 428 -3.50 13.48 -12.87
C VAL A 428 -3.50 13.32 -14.38
N GLU A 429 -4.68 13.39 -15.03
CA GLU A 429 -4.80 13.35 -16.50
C GLU A 429 -3.90 14.37 -17.19
N GLN A 430 -3.85 15.60 -16.67
CA GLN A 430 -3.04 16.68 -17.23
C GLN A 430 -1.54 16.35 -17.23
N TYR A 431 -1.05 15.62 -16.22
CA TYR A 431 0.37 15.30 -16.03
C TYR A 431 0.73 13.84 -16.30
N THR A 432 -0.23 13.02 -16.73
CA THR A 432 0.02 11.68 -17.25
C THR A 432 0.52 11.78 -18.69
N PRO A 433 1.67 11.18 -19.04
CA PRO A 433 2.16 11.14 -20.41
C PRO A 433 1.19 10.39 -21.34
N SER A 434 1.30 10.64 -22.64
CA SER A 434 0.39 10.06 -23.65
C SER A 434 0.42 8.52 -23.73
N ASN A 435 1.44 7.88 -23.17
CA ASN A 435 1.54 6.41 -23.10
C ASN A 435 0.81 5.80 -21.89
N GLY A 436 0.30 6.60 -20.95
CA GLY A 436 -0.37 6.16 -19.72
C GLY A 436 0.57 5.79 -18.56
N SER A 437 1.89 5.91 -18.71
CA SER A 437 2.83 5.57 -17.63
C SER A 437 2.62 6.49 -16.41
N LEU A 438 2.38 5.90 -15.24
CA LEU A 438 2.33 6.62 -13.98
C LEU A 438 3.62 6.36 -13.20
N ALA A 439 4.48 7.38 -13.12
CA ALA A 439 5.65 7.36 -12.27
C ALA A 439 5.26 7.48 -10.78
N GLU A 440 6.25 7.55 -9.90
CA GLU A 440 6.07 7.90 -8.50
C GLU A 440 5.66 9.37 -8.34
N GLN A 441 6.35 10.27 -9.06
CA GLN A 441 6.22 11.72 -8.89
C GLN A 441 6.03 12.43 -10.23
N TYR A 442 5.52 13.66 -10.18
CA TYR A 442 5.59 14.63 -11.28
C TYR A 442 6.07 15.99 -10.76
N ASP A 443 6.97 16.63 -11.51
CA ASP A 443 7.81 17.74 -11.01
C ASP A 443 6.98 18.95 -10.58
N ARG A 444 7.31 19.49 -9.41
CA ARG A 444 6.58 20.60 -8.77
C ARG A 444 6.55 21.90 -9.59
N ASN A 445 7.40 22.05 -10.60
CA ASN A 445 7.54 23.26 -11.41
C ASN A 445 6.99 23.13 -12.83
N THR A 446 7.21 21.98 -13.44
CA THR A 446 6.95 21.70 -14.86
C THR A 446 5.84 20.68 -15.07
N GLY A 447 5.59 19.81 -14.08
CA GLY A 447 4.68 18.69 -14.18
C GLY A 447 5.24 17.49 -14.96
N ALA A 448 6.54 17.48 -15.29
CA ALA A 448 7.17 16.34 -15.95
C ALA A 448 7.30 15.14 -14.99
N PRO A 449 6.99 13.89 -15.40
CA PRO A 449 7.19 12.71 -14.56
C PRO A 449 8.68 12.53 -14.18
N LEU A 450 8.93 12.08 -12.95
CA LEU A 450 10.28 11.80 -12.43
C LEU A 450 10.26 10.73 -11.32
N SER A 451 11.45 10.40 -10.81
CA SER A 451 11.69 9.29 -9.87
C SER A 451 11.40 7.92 -10.53
N ALA A 452 10.96 6.93 -9.76
CA ALA A 452 10.63 5.61 -10.28
C ALA A 452 9.47 5.68 -11.29
N ASN A 453 9.70 5.21 -12.52
CA ASN A 453 8.68 5.06 -13.55
C ASN A 453 7.81 3.84 -13.27
N ASP A 454 6.60 3.82 -13.85
CA ASP A 454 5.66 2.69 -13.77
C ASP A 454 5.54 2.14 -12.33
N LEU A 455 5.31 3.05 -11.36
CA LEU A 455 5.21 2.68 -9.96
C LEU A 455 3.90 1.89 -9.75
N THR A 456 4.02 0.65 -9.29
CA THR A 456 2.89 -0.25 -9.09
C THR A 456 1.82 0.34 -8.16
N TRP A 457 2.22 1.07 -7.12
CA TRP A 457 1.28 1.74 -6.21
C TRP A 457 0.56 2.93 -6.88
N SER A 458 1.20 3.68 -7.79
CA SER A 458 0.50 4.73 -8.55
C SER A 458 -0.62 4.16 -9.41
N PHE A 459 -0.40 3.03 -10.09
CA PHE A 459 -1.43 2.33 -10.84
C PHE A 459 -2.55 1.78 -9.93
N ALA A 460 -2.19 1.21 -8.79
CA ALA A 460 -3.18 0.71 -7.83
C ALA A 460 -4.06 1.84 -7.26
N ALA A 461 -3.47 2.99 -6.95
CA ALA A 461 -4.19 4.19 -6.50
C ALA A 461 -5.13 4.75 -7.58
N PHE A 462 -4.76 4.65 -8.86
CA PHE A 462 -5.64 5.06 -9.96
C PHE A 462 -6.88 4.16 -10.04
N LEU A 463 -6.65 2.84 -9.98
CA LEU A 463 -7.74 1.85 -9.97
C LEU A 463 -8.69 2.04 -8.79
N SER A 464 -8.16 2.24 -7.57
CA SER A 464 -8.99 2.42 -6.38
C SER A 464 -9.83 3.71 -6.47
N ALA A 465 -9.23 4.84 -6.83
CA ALA A 465 -9.94 6.10 -7.02
C ALA A 465 -11.02 6.00 -8.11
N LEU A 466 -10.73 5.31 -9.23
CA LEU A 466 -11.69 5.06 -10.30
C LEU A 466 -12.86 4.20 -9.81
N GLN A 467 -12.60 3.13 -9.06
CA GLN A 467 -13.66 2.30 -8.47
C GLN A 467 -14.57 3.16 -7.58
N ARG A 468 -14.01 3.98 -6.69
CA ARG A 468 -14.82 4.84 -5.80
C ARG A 468 -15.64 5.86 -6.57
N ARG A 469 -15.05 6.48 -7.60
CA ARG A 469 -15.75 7.39 -8.50
C ARG A 469 -16.95 6.72 -9.19
N LEU A 470 -16.83 5.44 -9.53
CA LEU A 470 -17.89 4.63 -10.15
C LEU A 470 -18.86 4.00 -9.12
N SER A 471 -18.77 4.38 -7.84
CA SER A 471 -19.55 3.81 -6.75
C SER A 471 -19.33 2.30 -6.54
N ILE A 472 -18.14 1.82 -6.89
CA ILE A 472 -17.67 0.45 -6.65
C ILE A 472 -16.90 0.44 -5.33
N MET A 473 -17.49 -0.21 -4.33
CA MET A 473 -17.05 -0.15 -2.94
C MET A 473 -16.63 -1.53 -2.44
N PRO A 474 -15.55 -1.62 -1.64
CA PRO A 474 -15.11 -2.87 -1.06
C PRO A 474 -16.14 -3.41 -0.07
N GLY A 475 -16.01 -4.67 0.32
CA GLY A 475 -16.79 -5.22 1.43
C GLY A 475 -16.54 -4.48 2.75
N SER A 476 -17.56 -4.38 3.59
CA SER A 476 -17.41 -3.83 4.95
C SER A 476 -16.43 -4.66 5.77
N TRP A 477 -15.56 -3.99 6.53
CA TRP A 477 -14.62 -4.63 7.43
C TRP A 477 -15.12 -4.69 8.89
N GLY A 478 -16.26 -4.08 9.20
CA GLY A 478 -16.89 -4.15 10.52
C GLY A 478 -16.53 -2.99 11.44
N SER A 479 -16.15 -1.84 10.88
CA SER A 479 -15.79 -0.64 11.66
C SER A 479 -16.91 -0.14 12.58
N SER A 480 -18.17 -0.23 12.15
CA SER A 480 -19.34 0.19 12.93
C SER A 480 -19.52 -0.59 14.24
N SER A 481 -18.90 -1.77 14.37
CA SER A 481 -18.85 -2.55 15.61
C SER A 481 -17.53 -2.42 16.37
N ALA A 482 -16.57 -1.69 15.81
CA ALA A 482 -15.20 -1.54 16.32
C ALA A 482 -14.79 -0.06 16.42
N ASN A 483 -15.74 0.80 16.83
CA ASN A 483 -15.55 2.25 16.96
C ASN A 483 -15.74 2.76 18.41
N THR A 484 -15.84 1.86 19.39
CA THR A 484 -15.97 2.25 20.79
C THR A 484 -14.59 2.42 21.42
N VAL A 485 -14.21 3.67 21.69
CA VAL A 485 -12.94 4.00 22.34
C VAL A 485 -13.01 3.68 23.84
N PRO A 486 -12.05 2.91 24.41
CA PRO A 486 -11.95 2.71 25.85
C PRO A 486 -11.84 4.04 26.62
N THR A 487 -12.35 4.06 27.85
CA THR A 487 -12.26 5.26 28.72
C THR A 487 -10.82 5.59 29.15
N ALA A 488 -9.95 4.58 29.17
CA ALA A 488 -8.53 4.73 29.42
C ALA A 488 -7.74 3.81 28.46
N CYS A 489 -6.67 4.35 27.89
CA CYS A 489 -5.77 3.58 27.02
C CYS A 489 -4.77 2.79 27.87
N SER A 490 -4.39 1.61 27.38
CA SER A 490 -3.35 0.75 27.94
C SER A 490 -2.46 0.21 26.82
N THR A 491 -1.24 -0.16 27.15
CA THR A 491 -0.26 -0.71 26.22
C THR A 491 -0.38 -2.23 26.09
N THR A 492 -1.61 -2.75 26.05
CA THR A 492 -1.87 -4.20 26.05
C THR A 492 -1.31 -4.84 24.79
N THR A 493 -0.37 -5.76 24.96
CA THR A 493 0.22 -6.59 23.88
C THR A 493 0.11 -8.06 24.27
N VAL A 494 0.04 -8.94 23.27
CA VAL A 494 0.05 -10.40 23.47
C VAL A 494 1.23 -10.99 22.73
N THR A 495 2.12 -11.70 23.44
CA THR A 495 3.23 -12.42 22.81
C THR A 495 2.70 -13.44 21.82
N GLY A 496 3.13 -13.32 20.57
CA GLY A 496 2.74 -14.20 19.48
C GLY A 496 3.46 -15.55 19.53
N THR A 497 2.81 -16.53 18.91
CA THR A 497 3.45 -17.80 18.54
C THR A 497 3.54 -17.84 17.03
N TYR A 498 4.75 -18.03 16.53
CA TYR A 498 5.03 -18.01 15.10
C TYR A 498 5.42 -19.39 14.61
N SER A 499 5.05 -19.73 13.38
CA SER A 499 5.37 -21.04 12.80
C SER A 499 5.64 -20.92 11.32
N ALA A 500 6.63 -21.67 10.84
CA ALA A 500 6.95 -21.72 9.44
C ALA A 500 5.76 -22.27 8.64
N VAL A 501 5.41 -21.57 7.56
CA VAL A 501 4.30 -21.94 6.68
C VAL A 501 4.85 -22.32 5.31
N ALA A 502 4.48 -23.49 4.81
CA ALA A 502 4.77 -23.89 3.44
C ALA A 502 3.82 -23.17 2.47
N PRO A 503 4.23 -22.91 1.20
CA PRO A 503 3.37 -22.30 0.20
C PRO A 503 2.03 -23.05 0.03
N PRO A 504 0.88 -22.43 0.34
CA PRO A 504 -0.42 -23.13 0.34
C PRO A 504 -0.96 -23.53 -1.02
N PHE A 505 -0.59 -22.80 -2.08
CA PHE A 505 -1.07 -23.04 -3.44
C PHE A 505 0.11 -23.36 -4.37
N PRO A 506 -0.06 -24.29 -5.33
CA PRO A 506 0.99 -24.65 -6.26
C PRO A 506 1.29 -23.49 -7.23
N THR A 507 2.54 -23.04 -7.24
CA THR A 507 3.06 -22.05 -8.19
C THR A 507 3.74 -22.77 -9.36
N SER A 508 3.65 -22.23 -10.58
CA SER A 508 4.37 -22.74 -11.76
C SER A 508 5.36 -21.70 -12.27
N THR A 509 6.59 -22.11 -12.57
CA THR A 509 7.62 -21.28 -13.22
C THR A 509 7.69 -21.47 -14.74
N ALA A 510 6.74 -22.20 -15.33
CA ALA A 510 6.78 -22.57 -16.76
C ALA A 510 6.78 -21.38 -17.73
N HIS A 511 6.32 -20.22 -17.29
CA HIS A 511 6.24 -19.00 -18.09
C HIS A 511 7.10 -17.87 -17.53
N CYS A 512 8.08 -18.21 -16.68
CA CYS A 512 8.84 -17.20 -15.99
C CYS A 512 9.67 -16.35 -16.97
N VAL A 513 9.63 -15.02 -16.80
CA VAL A 513 10.51 -14.11 -17.52
C VAL A 513 11.93 -14.26 -16.94
N THR A 514 12.89 -14.65 -17.77
CA THR A 514 14.25 -14.99 -17.31
C THR A 514 14.96 -13.79 -16.70
N ALA A 515 15.71 -14.04 -15.63
CA ALA A 515 16.51 -13.05 -14.95
C ALA A 515 17.57 -12.44 -15.89
N VAL A 516 17.68 -11.11 -15.86
CA VAL A 516 18.80 -10.36 -16.48
C VAL A 516 19.90 -10.07 -15.48
N THR A 517 19.55 -10.08 -14.19
CA THR A 517 20.46 -10.03 -13.05
C THR A 517 19.93 -10.92 -11.93
N VAL A 518 20.83 -11.50 -11.13
CA VAL A 518 20.49 -12.46 -10.08
C VAL A 518 21.04 -11.98 -8.74
N PRO A 519 20.18 -11.55 -7.79
CA PRO A 519 20.58 -11.32 -6.41
C PRO A 519 20.98 -12.65 -5.74
N VAL A 520 22.20 -12.77 -5.24
CA VAL A 520 22.71 -13.97 -4.53
C VAL A 520 23.13 -13.61 -3.11
N THR A 521 22.63 -14.34 -2.11
CA THR A 521 23.00 -14.10 -0.71
C THR A 521 24.16 -15.00 -0.29
N PHE A 522 25.21 -14.37 0.24
CA PHE A 522 26.37 -15.02 0.82
C PHE A 522 26.28 -14.90 2.33
N TRP A 523 26.25 -16.05 3.01
CA TRP A 523 26.27 -16.19 4.46
C TRP A 523 27.66 -16.65 4.89
N LEU A 524 28.26 -15.96 5.85
CA LEU A 524 29.59 -16.26 6.39
C LEU A 524 29.52 -16.39 7.91
N THR A 525 30.01 -17.51 8.43
CA THR A 525 30.33 -17.66 9.85
C THR A 525 31.78 -17.23 10.08
N GLU A 526 31.98 -16.13 10.80
CA GLU A 526 33.30 -15.61 11.19
C GLU A 526 33.24 -14.84 12.51
N SER A 527 34.12 -15.19 13.44
CA SER A 527 34.23 -14.47 14.71
C SER A 527 35.00 -13.16 14.50
N THR A 528 34.47 -12.07 15.04
CA THR A 528 35.11 -10.76 14.98
C THR A 528 35.19 -10.13 16.36
N TYR A 529 36.05 -9.12 16.51
CA TYR A 529 36.05 -8.23 17.68
C TYR A 529 35.51 -6.84 17.31
N TRP A 530 35.20 -6.05 18.33
CA TRP A 530 34.59 -4.74 18.12
C TRP A 530 35.47 -3.84 17.25
N GLY A 531 34.90 -3.36 16.13
CA GLY A 531 35.57 -2.48 15.17
C GLY A 531 36.00 -3.16 13.87
N GLU A 532 36.10 -4.49 13.83
CA GLU A 532 36.28 -5.22 12.58
C GLU A 532 34.99 -5.16 11.72
N ASN A 533 35.18 -5.02 10.40
CA ASN A 533 34.10 -5.14 9.43
C ASN A 533 34.46 -6.20 8.39
N VAL A 534 33.48 -6.97 7.94
CA VAL A 534 33.68 -8.04 6.96
C VAL A 534 33.15 -7.63 5.59
N TYR A 535 33.92 -7.95 4.56
CA TYR A 535 33.63 -7.65 3.17
C TYR A 535 33.89 -8.87 2.29
N MET A 536 33.39 -8.80 1.05
CA MET A 536 33.75 -9.73 -0.02
C MET A 536 34.11 -8.99 -1.29
N THR A 537 35.05 -9.52 -2.05
CA THR A 537 35.34 -9.06 -3.41
C THR A 537 35.62 -10.25 -4.31
N GLY A 538 35.69 -10.02 -5.62
CA GLY A 538 35.82 -11.08 -6.60
C GLY A 538 36.10 -10.56 -8.01
N ASN A 539 36.12 -11.47 -8.97
CA ASN A 539 36.56 -11.23 -10.34
C ASN A 539 35.53 -10.52 -11.26
N VAL A 540 34.42 -10.03 -10.72
CA VAL A 540 33.37 -9.32 -11.48
C VAL A 540 33.12 -7.93 -10.92
N SER A 541 32.58 -7.03 -11.76
CA SER A 541 32.31 -5.64 -11.39
C SER A 541 31.37 -5.48 -10.20
N ALA A 542 30.33 -6.33 -10.11
CA ALA A 542 29.41 -6.37 -8.97
C ALA A 542 30.09 -6.70 -7.63
N LEU A 543 31.29 -7.30 -7.67
CA LEU A 543 32.12 -7.61 -6.51
C LEU A 543 33.38 -6.73 -6.43
N GLY A 544 33.50 -5.70 -7.27
CA GLY A 544 34.61 -4.75 -7.22
C GLY A 544 35.90 -5.19 -7.93
N ASN A 545 35.92 -6.25 -8.73
CA ASN A 545 37.11 -6.69 -9.50
C ASN A 545 38.40 -6.82 -8.65
N TRP A 546 38.32 -7.51 -7.51
CA TRP A 546 39.40 -7.68 -6.52
C TRP A 546 39.90 -6.40 -5.83
N ASN A 547 39.22 -5.25 -6.02
CA ASN A 547 39.53 -4.01 -5.34
C ASN A 547 38.84 -3.95 -3.97
N THR A 548 39.64 -3.98 -2.89
CA THR A 548 39.14 -3.92 -1.51
C THR A 548 38.48 -2.60 -1.14
N SER A 549 38.76 -1.51 -1.87
CA SER A 549 38.04 -0.24 -1.69
C SER A 549 36.65 -0.25 -2.35
N ALA A 550 36.34 -1.26 -3.15
CA ALA A 550 35.07 -1.45 -3.84
C ALA A 550 34.40 -2.80 -3.49
N GLY A 551 34.88 -3.48 -2.44
CA GLY A 551 34.30 -4.74 -2.00
C GLY A 551 32.91 -4.53 -1.39
N TYR A 552 32.11 -5.59 -1.46
CA TYR A 552 30.76 -5.60 -0.94
C TYR A 552 30.79 -5.79 0.58
N SER A 553 30.20 -4.85 1.33
CA SER A 553 30.11 -4.94 2.79
C SER A 553 29.12 -6.02 3.21
N LEU A 554 29.50 -6.88 4.16
CA LEU A 554 28.57 -7.80 4.81
C LEU A 554 27.89 -7.11 6.00
N ASN A 555 26.66 -7.51 6.25
CA ASN A 555 25.78 -7.05 7.30
C ASN A 555 25.88 -7.98 8.53
N ALA A 556 25.99 -7.40 9.72
CA ALA A 556 26.05 -8.10 11.00
C ALA A 556 24.73 -8.08 11.80
N GLY A 557 23.61 -7.72 11.18
CA GLY A 557 22.30 -7.55 11.83
C GLY A 557 21.71 -8.83 12.41
N LEU A 558 22.27 -9.98 12.06
CA LEU A 558 21.92 -11.30 12.63
C LEU A 558 23.07 -11.91 13.46
N TYR A 559 24.14 -11.16 13.70
CA TYR A 559 25.29 -11.63 14.49
C TYR A 559 24.90 -11.75 15.97
N THR A 560 25.20 -12.90 16.58
CA THR A 560 25.03 -13.14 18.02
C THR A 560 26.26 -13.87 18.58
N SER A 561 26.41 -13.91 19.90
CA SER A 561 27.50 -14.68 20.54
C SER A 561 27.45 -16.20 20.28
N ASN A 562 26.29 -16.72 19.87
CA ASN A 562 26.11 -18.14 19.55
C ASN A 562 26.20 -18.41 18.04
N GLU A 563 26.06 -17.37 17.21
CA GLU A 563 25.99 -17.46 15.76
C GLU A 563 26.67 -16.20 15.18
N ASN A 564 27.98 -16.30 14.93
CA ASN A 564 28.82 -15.22 14.43
C ASN A 564 28.58 -14.96 12.93
N LEU A 565 27.35 -14.62 12.58
CA LEU A 565 26.84 -14.57 11.21
C LEU A 565 27.00 -13.19 10.58
N TRP A 566 27.64 -13.18 9.42
CA TRP A 566 27.73 -12.06 8.50
C TRP A 566 27.04 -12.43 7.19
N PHE A 567 26.41 -11.48 6.51
CA PHE A 567 25.82 -11.77 5.20
C PHE A 567 25.72 -10.58 4.26
N ALA A 568 25.77 -10.85 2.96
CA ALA A 568 25.50 -9.84 1.93
C ALA A 568 24.66 -10.46 0.82
N THR A 569 23.74 -9.68 0.26
CA THR A 569 23.02 -10.04 -0.96
C THR A 569 23.56 -9.22 -2.11
N VAL A 570 24.39 -9.86 -2.92
CA VAL A 570 25.07 -9.22 -4.05
C VAL A 570 24.10 -9.18 -5.23
N LYS A 571 23.72 -7.95 -5.63
CA LYS A 571 22.95 -7.67 -6.85
C LYS A 571 23.88 -7.49 -8.05
N GLY A 572 23.34 -7.47 -9.26
CA GLY A 572 24.12 -7.16 -10.46
C GLY A 572 24.89 -8.34 -11.05
N LEU A 573 24.74 -9.56 -10.50
CA LEU A 573 25.39 -10.75 -11.03
C LEU A 573 24.68 -11.23 -12.30
N ALA A 574 25.44 -11.44 -13.37
CA ALA A 574 24.90 -11.92 -14.64
C ALA A 574 24.61 -13.44 -14.56
N PRO A 575 23.45 -13.90 -15.08
CA PRO A 575 23.10 -15.32 -15.04
C PRO A 575 24.09 -16.19 -15.82
N GLY A 576 24.45 -17.36 -15.27
CA GLY A 576 25.37 -18.33 -15.89
C GLY A 576 26.86 -18.00 -15.74
N VAL A 577 27.22 -16.85 -15.15
CA VAL A 577 28.62 -16.46 -14.94
C VAL A 577 29.24 -17.26 -13.80
N ILE A 578 30.46 -17.73 -14.01
CA ILE A 578 31.32 -18.30 -12.95
C ILE A 578 32.08 -17.15 -12.30
N ILE A 579 31.87 -16.95 -11.01
CA ILE A 579 32.59 -15.96 -10.20
C ILE A 579 33.64 -16.65 -9.34
N GLU A 580 34.77 -15.97 -9.20
CA GLU A 580 35.74 -16.21 -8.13
C GLU A 580 35.61 -15.10 -7.10
N TYR A 581 35.63 -15.44 -5.82
CA TYR A 581 35.49 -14.47 -4.73
C TYR A 581 36.28 -14.88 -3.48
N LYS A 582 36.49 -13.92 -2.59
CA LYS A 582 37.13 -14.11 -1.29
C LYS A 582 36.60 -13.11 -0.26
N PHE A 583 36.51 -13.55 1.00
CA PHE A 583 36.20 -12.67 2.13
C PHE A 583 37.45 -11.98 2.66
N TYR A 584 37.28 -10.77 3.16
CA TYR A 584 38.34 -10.05 3.89
C TYR A 584 37.74 -9.24 5.04
N LYS A 585 38.56 -8.96 6.04
CA LYS A 585 38.25 -8.09 7.17
C LYS A 585 39.01 -6.79 7.03
N THR A 586 38.39 -5.69 7.46
CA THR A 586 39.08 -4.44 7.70
C THR A 586 39.13 -4.16 9.19
N GLU A 587 40.32 -3.92 9.70
CA GLU A 587 40.56 -3.50 11.07
C GLU A 587 40.17 -2.02 11.28
N PRO A 588 40.06 -1.53 12.53
CA PRO A 588 39.79 -0.11 12.80
C PRO A 588 40.82 0.87 12.20
N ASP A 589 42.04 0.41 11.90
CA ASP A 589 43.09 1.18 11.23
C ASP A 589 43.06 1.09 9.69
N ASN A 590 42.04 0.44 9.13
CA ASN A 590 41.84 0.12 7.71
C ASN A 590 42.83 -0.89 7.12
N SER A 591 43.62 -1.60 7.94
CA SER A 591 44.39 -2.74 7.44
C SER A 591 43.45 -3.87 7.00
N VAL A 592 43.86 -4.59 5.94
CA VAL A 592 43.05 -5.64 5.31
C VAL A 592 43.63 -7.00 5.62
N THR A 593 42.81 -7.87 6.19
CA THR A 593 43.13 -9.28 6.45
C THR A 593 42.26 -10.17 5.56
N TRP A 594 42.88 -10.91 4.64
CA TRP A 594 42.18 -11.87 3.79
C TRP A 594 42.00 -13.20 4.51
N GLU A 595 40.92 -13.93 4.18
CA GLU A 595 40.86 -15.34 4.54
C GLU A 595 41.99 -16.14 3.86
N GLY A 596 42.36 -17.29 4.42
CA GLY A 596 43.32 -18.25 3.88
C GLY A 596 42.80 -18.95 2.61
N GLY A 597 43.48 -20.03 2.19
CA GLY A 597 43.03 -20.88 1.08
C GLY A 597 42.99 -20.24 -0.32
N SER A 598 42.58 -21.04 -1.31
CA SER A 598 42.33 -20.62 -2.70
C SER A 598 41.04 -19.80 -2.82
N ASN A 599 40.90 -19.02 -3.90
CA ASN A 599 39.65 -18.33 -4.22
C ASN A 599 38.46 -19.30 -4.23
N ARG A 600 37.33 -18.86 -3.68
CA ARG A 600 36.07 -19.59 -3.73
C ARG A 600 35.46 -19.40 -5.12
N VAL A 601 34.77 -20.43 -5.61
CA VAL A 601 34.13 -20.41 -6.94
C VAL A 601 32.63 -20.62 -6.79
N TYR A 602 31.82 -19.85 -7.53
CA TYR A 602 30.37 -20.02 -7.59
C TYR A 602 29.85 -19.78 -9.01
N THR A 603 28.90 -20.60 -9.47
CA THR A 603 28.22 -20.40 -10.75
C THR A 603 26.86 -19.76 -10.49
N VAL A 604 26.67 -18.54 -10.99
CA VAL A 604 25.40 -17.82 -10.86
C VAL A 604 24.32 -18.57 -11.66
N PRO A 605 23.20 -18.95 -11.04
CA PRO A 605 22.17 -19.72 -11.74
C PRO A 605 21.51 -18.88 -12.85
N ALA A 606 21.11 -19.55 -13.93
CA ALA A 606 20.37 -18.96 -15.04
C ALA A 606 18.86 -19.22 -14.94
N GLY A 607 18.08 -18.61 -15.83
CA GLY A 607 16.63 -18.78 -15.88
C GLY A 607 15.92 -17.95 -14.82
N CYS A 608 15.20 -18.61 -13.90
CA CYS A 608 14.37 -17.96 -12.89
C CYS A 608 14.75 -18.48 -11.49
N PRO A 609 15.94 -18.07 -11.00
CA PRO A 609 16.47 -18.59 -9.76
C PRO A 609 15.61 -18.20 -8.57
N VAL A 610 15.38 -19.16 -7.68
CA VAL A 610 14.61 -19.01 -6.44
C VAL A 610 15.60 -19.09 -5.29
N ALA A 611 15.74 -17.99 -4.54
CA ALA A 611 16.63 -17.85 -3.38
C ALA A 611 18.02 -18.50 -3.56
N PRO A 612 18.82 -18.10 -4.56
CA PRO A 612 20.19 -18.58 -4.67
C PRO A 612 21.03 -18.07 -3.50
N GLN A 613 21.64 -19.00 -2.76
CA GLN A 613 22.42 -18.71 -1.56
C GLN A 613 23.71 -19.52 -1.50
N VAL A 614 24.71 -18.97 -0.80
CA VAL A 614 26.00 -19.60 -0.51
C VAL A 614 26.25 -19.52 0.99
N HIS A 615 26.60 -20.65 1.61
CA HIS A 615 26.98 -20.71 3.02
C HIS A 615 28.47 -21.02 3.15
N ALA A 616 29.19 -20.20 3.89
CA ALA A 616 30.62 -20.26 4.07
C ALA A 616 31.03 -20.16 5.54
N VAL A 617 32.18 -20.75 5.85
CA VAL A 617 32.94 -20.53 7.10
C VAL A 617 34.28 -19.94 6.70
N TRP A 618 34.79 -18.97 7.46
CA TRP A 618 36.08 -18.34 7.21
C TRP A 618 37.20 -19.37 7.01
N GLN A 619 38.00 -19.21 5.95
CA GLN A 619 39.19 -20.03 5.74
C GLN A 619 40.33 -19.47 6.57
N SER A 620 40.83 -20.22 7.56
CA SER A 620 41.98 -19.82 8.39
C SER A 620 43.31 -19.93 7.67
#